data_AF-A0A7H8Q748-F1
#
_entry.id   AF-A0A7H8Q748-F1
#
_cell.length_a   1.000
_cell.length_b   1.000
_cell.length_c   1.000
_cell.angle_alpha   90.00
_cell.angle_beta   90.00
_cell.angle_gamma   90.00
#
_symmetry.space_group_name_H-M   'P 1'
#
loop_
_entity.id
_entity.type
_entity.pdbx_description
1 polymer ?
#
loop_
_entity_poly.entity_id
_entity_poly.type
_entity_poly.pdbx_seq_one_letter_code
_entity_poly.pdbx_strand_id
1 'polypeptide(L)'
;MENIDKKVDDKLKSFDNEKKEDILANFEHFKQYLSSKVELGEKMGLSEERLAQITEKVADYLAKNEDPKNREEYVLQQLWSVGEKEERHMLAHMLLRLVKKE
;
A
#
# COMPACT_ATOMS: atom_id res chain seq x y z
N MET A 1 19.03 6.86 -35.08
CA MET A 1 18.36 7.06 -33.77
C MET A 1 17.40 5.92 -33.46
N GLU A 2 16.58 5.47 -34.43
CA GLU A 2 15.61 4.36 -34.34
C GLU A 2 16.12 3.01 -33.74
N ASN A 3 17.43 2.75 -33.76
CA ASN A 3 18.03 1.49 -33.30
C ASN A 3 18.42 1.52 -31.80
N ILE A 4 18.48 2.71 -31.19
CA ILE A 4 18.76 2.88 -29.76
C ILE A 4 17.45 2.76 -28.98
N ASP A 5 16.38 3.41 -29.47
CA ASP A 5 15.05 3.37 -28.84
C ASP A 5 14.50 1.94 -28.77
N LYS A 6 14.62 1.17 -29.87
CA LYS A 6 14.28 -0.27 -29.87
C LYS A 6 15.10 -1.09 -28.87
N LYS A 7 16.40 -0.83 -28.77
CA LYS A 7 17.27 -1.51 -27.79
C LYS A 7 16.95 -1.14 -26.35
N VAL A 8 16.48 0.08 -26.10
CA VAL A 8 16.01 0.54 -24.79
C VAL A 8 14.69 -0.13 -24.47
N ASP A 9 13.72 -0.14 -25.39
CA ASP A 9 12.41 -0.79 -25.22
C ASP A 9 12.53 -2.30 -24.99
N ASP A 10 13.37 -2.99 -25.76
CA ASP A 10 13.56 -4.44 -25.62
C ASP A 10 14.25 -4.80 -24.29
N LYS A 11 15.10 -3.90 -23.77
CA LYS A 11 15.76 -4.07 -22.48
C LYS A 11 14.84 -3.69 -21.31
N LEU A 12 13.94 -2.72 -21.47
CA LEU A 12 12.89 -2.42 -20.50
C LEU A 12 11.93 -3.60 -20.34
N LYS A 13 11.50 -4.21 -21.45
CA LYS A 13 10.61 -5.40 -21.44
C LYS A 13 11.21 -6.61 -20.72
N SER A 14 12.53 -6.80 -20.79
CA SER A 14 13.20 -7.94 -20.13
C SER A 14 13.44 -7.74 -18.64
N PHE A 15 13.53 -6.49 -18.17
CA PHE A 15 13.53 -6.16 -16.73
C PHE A 15 12.13 -6.11 -16.13
N ASP A 16 11.10 -5.90 -16.96
CA ASP A 16 9.74 -5.63 -16.52
C ASP A 16 9.01 -6.86 -15.97
N ASN A 17 9.08 -8.02 -16.63
CA ASN A 17 8.16 -9.11 -16.28
C ASN A 17 8.41 -9.72 -14.88
N GLU A 18 9.64 -10.09 -14.55
CA GLU A 18 9.96 -10.71 -13.24
C GLU A 18 9.78 -9.71 -12.10
N LYS A 19 10.22 -8.46 -12.28
CA LYS A 19 10.04 -7.39 -11.28
C LYS A 19 8.57 -6.99 -11.12
N LYS A 20 7.78 -7.02 -12.20
CA LYS A 20 6.35 -6.69 -12.17
C LYS A 20 5.56 -7.76 -11.42
N GLU A 21 5.84 -9.03 -11.65
CA GLU A 21 5.18 -10.13 -10.92
C GLU A 21 5.48 -10.04 -9.42
N ASP A 22 6.73 -9.77 -9.04
CA ASP A 22 7.12 -9.59 -7.64
C ASP A 22 6.45 -8.36 -6.99
N ILE A 23 6.38 -7.23 -7.69
CA ILE A 23 5.70 -6.01 -7.22
C ILE A 23 4.21 -6.29 -6.98
N LEU A 24 3.55 -6.96 -7.93
CA LEU A 24 2.14 -7.31 -7.82
C LEU A 24 1.89 -8.30 -6.67
N ALA A 25 2.72 -9.34 -6.53
CA ALA A 25 2.60 -10.30 -5.44
C ALA A 25 2.78 -9.65 -4.05
N ASN A 26 3.77 -8.75 -3.91
CA ASN A 26 4.00 -8.02 -2.67
C ASN A 26 2.85 -7.05 -2.35
N PHE A 27 2.27 -6.41 -3.37
CA PHE A 27 1.10 -5.56 -3.20
C PHE A 27 -0.15 -6.35 -2.77
N GLU A 28 -0.38 -7.54 -3.32
CA GLU A 28 -1.46 -8.43 -2.88
C GLU A 28 -1.29 -8.86 -1.43
N HIS A 29 -0.08 -9.26 -1.02
CA HIS A 29 0.20 -9.58 0.38
C HIS A 29 -0.04 -8.38 1.32
N PHE A 30 0.36 -7.19 0.88
CA PHE A 30 0.12 -5.96 1.63
C PHE A 30 -1.39 -5.68 1.81
N LYS A 31 -2.18 -5.81 0.73
CA LYS A 31 -3.65 -5.69 0.80
C LYS A 31 -4.27 -6.71 1.74
N GLN A 32 -3.86 -7.98 1.66
CA GLN A 32 -4.34 -9.04 2.55
C GLN A 32 -4.04 -8.76 4.02
N TYR A 33 -2.82 -8.28 4.31
CA TYR A 33 -2.45 -7.87 5.66
C TYR A 33 -3.39 -6.78 6.18
N LEU A 34 -3.63 -5.71 5.42
CA LEU A 34 -4.56 -4.65 5.80
C LEU A 34 -6.01 -5.16 5.95
N SER A 35 -6.48 -6.01 5.02
CA SER A 35 -7.82 -6.64 5.09
C SER A 35 -8.05 -7.38 6.38
N SER A 36 -7.07 -8.20 6.79
CA SER A 36 -7.17 -8.97 8.02
C SER A 36 -7.35 -8.08 9.27
N LYS A 37 -6.79 -6.86 9.27
CA LYS A 37 -6.92 -5.91 10.37
C LYS A 37 -8.26 -5.19 10.35
N VAL A 38 -8.75 -4.83 9.17
CA VAL A 38 -10.07 -4.21 8.97
C VAL A 38 -11.20 -5.18 9.33
N GLU A 39 -11.16 -6.42 8.81
CA GLU A 39 -12.15 -7.46 9.08
C GLU A 39 -12.27 -7.78 10.58
N LEU A 40 -11.15 -7.76 11.30
CA LEU A 40 -11.16 -7.96 12.75
C LEU A 40 -11.96 -6.85 13.45
N GLY A 41 -11.80 -5.60 13.01
CA GLY A 41 -12.59 -4.48 13.51
C GLY A 41 -14.07 -4.58 13.16
N GLU A 42 -14.41 -5.04 11.96
CA GLU A 42 -15.80 -5.23 11.52
C GLU A 42 -16.51 -6.33 12.31
N LYS A 43 -15.84 -7.46 12.57
CA LYS A 43 -16.38 -8.55 13.40
C LYS A 43 -16.69 -8.11 14.84
N MET A 44 -16.06 -7.04 15.31
CA MET A 44 -16.33 -6.43 16.61
C MET A 44 -17.46 -5.39 16.58
N GLY A 45 -18.14 -5.19 15.44
CA GLY A 45 -19.28 -4.29 15.31
C GLY A 45 -18.91 -2.81 15.20
N LEU A 46 -17.68 -2.49 14.79
CA LEU A 46 -17.19 -1.13 14.74
C LEU A 46 -17.70 -0.38 13.50
N SER A 47 -18.15 0.86 13.68
CA SER A 47 -18.54 1.76 12.58
C SER A 47 -17.36 2.09 11.66
N GLU A 48 -17.62 2.47 10.41
CA GLU A 48 -16.59 2.85 9.42
C GLU A 48 -15.60 3.92 9.93
N GLU A 49 -16.10 4.94 10.63
CA GLU A 49 -15.26 5.97 11.26
C GLU A 49 -14.30 5.38 12.32
N ARG A 50 -14.76 4.38 13.06
CA ARG A 50 -13.95 3.68 14.06
C ARG A 50 -12.90 2.78 13.39
N LEU A 51 -13.25 2.17 12.26
CA LEU A 51 -12.29 1.42 11.43
C LEU A 51 -11.21 2.35 10.88
N ALA A 52 -11.58 3.51 10.35
CA ALA A 52 -10.62 4.51 9.88
C ALA A 52 -9.65 4.94 10.99
N GLN A 53 -10.15 5.20 12.21
CA GLN A 53 -9.31 5.52 13.38
C GLN A 53 -8.39 4.36 13.80
N ILE A 54 -8.80 3.11 13.61
CA ILE A 54 -7.95 1.93 13.85
C ILE A 54 -6.88 1.83 12.77
N THR A 55 -7.26 2.00 11.50
CA THR A 55 -6.33 2.04 10.36
C THR A 55 -5.29 3.13 10.54
N GLU A 56 -5.67 4.32 10.99
CA GLU A 56 -4.73 5.39 11.35
C GLU A 56 -3.72 4.96 12.40
N LYS A 57 -4.17 4.32 13.49
CA LYS A 57 -3.27 3.85 14.56
C LYS A 57 -2.31 2.77 14.08
N VAL A 58 -2.79 1.86 13.22
CA VAL A 58 -1.96 0.81 12.62
C VAL A 58 -0.92 1.45 11.69
N ALA A 59 -1.33 2.38 10.83
CA ALA A 59 -0.44 3.10 9.94
C ALA A 59 0.60 3.95 10.70
N ASP A 60 0.18 4.66 11.76
CA ASP A 60 1.08 5.40 12.65
C ASP A 60 2.09 4.49 13.35
N TYR A 61 1.65 3.32 13.80
CA TYR A 61 2.53 2.35 14.46
C TYR A 61 3.57 1.80 13.47
N LEU A 62 3.13 1.37 12.28
CA LEU A 62 4.00 0.86 11.23
C LEU A 62 5.01 1.92 10.77
N ALA A 63 4.53 3.14 10.52
CA ALA A 63 5.39 4.24 10.07
C ALA A 63 6.49 4.61 11.07
N LYS A 64 6.28 4.39 12.38
CA LYS A 64 7.22 4.74 13.45
C LYS A 64 8.12 3.60 13.91
N ASN A 65 7.67 2.35 13.79
CA ASN A 65 8.30 1.21 14.49
C ASN A 65 8.69 0.04 13.58
N GLU A 66 8.28 0.03 12.31
CA GLU A 66 8.62 -1.06 11.40
C GLU A 66 9.39 -0.57 10.18
N ASP A 67 10.47 -1.29 9.84
CA ASP A 67 11.15 -1.12 8.57
C ASP A 67 10.28 -1.74 7.46
N PRO A 68 10.04 -1.01 6.36
CA PRO A 68 9.24 -1.54 5.26
C PRO A 68 9.93 -2.73 4.61
N LYS A 69 9.21 -3.84 4.47
CA LYS A 69 9.71 -5.12 3.96
C LYS A 69 9.58 -5.25 2.44
N ASN A 70 8.77 -4.38 1.83
CA ASN A 70 8.59 -4.27 0.39
C ASN A 70 8.46 -2.80 -0.04
N ARG A 71 8.36 -2.57 -1.36
CA ARG A 71 8.36 -1.23 -1.95
C ARG A 71 7.05 -0.49 -1.68
N GLU A 72 5.96 -1.24 -1.56
CA GLU A 72 4.60 -0.75 -1.33
C GLU A 72 4.46 -0.19 0.09
N GLU A 73 4.95 -0.94 1.09
CA GLU A 73 5.08 -0.51 2.47
C GLU A 73 5.97 0.74 2.58
N TYR A 74 7.08 0.77 1.82
CA TYR A 74 7.95 1.95 1.80
C TYR A 74 7.24 3.19 1.25
N VAL A 75 6.52 3.07 0.14
CA VAL A 75 5.74 4.20 -0.43
C VAL A 75 4.70 4.70 0.56
N LEU A 76 3.98 3.81 1.22
CA LEU A 76 2.99 4.21 2.21
C LEU A 76 3.61 4.87 3.44
N GLN A 77 4.75 4.36 3.91
CA GLN A 77 5.49 5.01 4.98
C GLN A 77 5.94 6.43 4.58
N GLN A 78 6.40 6.63 3.35
CA GLN A 78 6.79 7.95 2.85
C GLN A 78 5.59 8.90 2.72
N LEU A 79 4.46 8.44 2.16
CA LEU A 79 3.24 9.27 2.06
C LEU A 79 2.71 9.64 3.45
N TRP A 80 2.74 8.69 4.38
CA TRP A 80 2.32 8.92 5.75
C TRP A 80 3.22 9.90 6.48
N SER A 81 4.55 9.81 6.30
CA SER A 81 5.50 10.68 6.99
C SER A 81 5.39 12.14 6.55
N VAL A 82 5.14 12.41 5.27
CA VAL A 82 5.02 13.77 4.73
C VAL A 82 3.61 14.36 4.88
N GLY A 83 2.58 13.53 4.99
CA GLY A 83 1.19 13.99 5.06
C GLY A 83 0.85 14.68 6.38
N GLU A 84 0.01 15.69 6.33
CA GLU A 84 -0.60 16.31 7.51
C GLU A 84 -1.75 15.44 8.06
N LYS A 85 -2.29 15.80 9.22
CA LYS A 85 -3.31 15.00 9.92
C LYS A 85 -4.52 14.67 9.04
N GLU A 86 -5.03 15.65 8.30
CA GLU A 86 -6.20 15.46 7.45
C GLU A 86 -5.88 14.58 6.23
N GLU A 87 -4.68 14.71 5.66
CA GLU A 87 -4.22 13.88 4.54
C GLU A 87 -4.00 12.42 4.96
N ARG A 88 -3.44 12.19 6.15
CA ARG A 88 -3.32 10.84 6.75
C ARG A 88 -4.69 10.22 7.00
N HIS A 89 -5.65 11.01 7.50
CA HIS A 89 -7.04 10.56 7.66
C HIS A 89 -7.63 10.12 6.32
N MET A 90 -7.48 10.93 5.27
CA MET A 90 -7.98 10.58 3.94
C MET A 90 -7.26 9.37 3.34
N LEU A 91 -5.95 9.25 3.56
CA LEU A 91 -5.16 8.10 3.13
C LEU A 91 -5.64 6.81 3.81
N ALA A 92 -5.96 6.85 5.10
CA ALA A 92 -6.55 5.71 5.81
C ALA A 92 -7.92 5.30 5.22
N HIS A 93 -8.77 6.27 4.87
CA HIS A 93 -10.03 6.01 4.17
C HIS A 93 -9.82 5.41 2.77
N MET A 94 -8.82 5.88 2.03
CA MET A 94 -8.47 5.34 0.72
C MET A 94 -7.95 3.91 0.82
N LEU A 95 -7.11 3.60 1.81
CA LEU A 95 -6.64 2.24 2.09
C LEU A 95 -7.79 1.31 2.49
N LEU A 96 -8.72 1.79 3.32
CA LEU A 96 -9.92 1.05 3.70
C LEU A 96 -10.77 0.70 2.46
N ARG A 97 -10.99 1.68 1.57
CA ARG A 97 -11.73 1.45 0.32
C ARG A 97 -10.98 0.53 -0.64
N LEU A 98 -9.67 0.68 -0.77
CA LEU A 98 -8.81 -0.16 -1.60
C LEU A 98 -8.97 -1.64 -1.22
N VAL A 99 -8.96 -1.91 0.08
CA VAL A 99 -9.08 -3.25 0.65
C VAL A 99 -10.51 -3.80 0.55
N LYS A 100 -11.53 -2.94 0.60
CA LYS A 100 -12.95 -3.32 0.46
C LYS A 100 -13.43 -3.47 -0.99
N LYS A 101 -12.69 -2.98 -1.98
CA LYS A 101 -13.10 -2.94 -3.38
C LYS A 101 -12.77 -4.24 -4.14
N GLU A 102 -12.34 -5.28 -3.44
CA GLU A 102 -12.18 -6.64 -3.96
C GLU A 102 -13.11 -7.63 -3.24
#